data_AF-A0A524EWZ5-F1
#
_entry.id   AF-A0A524EWZ5-F1
#
_cell.length_a   1.000
_cell.length_b   1.000
_cell.length_c   1.000
_cell.angle_alpha   90.00
_cell.angle_beta   90.00
_cell.angle_gamma   90.00
#
_symmetry.space_group_name_H-M   'P 1'
#
loop_
_entity.id
_entity.type
_entity.pdbx_description
1 polymer ?
#
loop_
_entity_poly.entity_id
_entity_poly.type
_entity_poly.pdbx_seq_one_letter_code
_entity_poly.pdbx_strand_id
1 'polypeptide(L)'
;MFQTDKAHYKFKTYRSDASPFFFFIDIYPVDLKIFETPHSLALAKHIKNNPIMPLPMRVDRVFNGESSIIIRPNSPVSFPLNESILAIINPIPFIQLGIENLLFFTEIRSQQRLLRSLKKQKAEEWWENSRYLYGNLRQIEEDFSAFLKAYLYTIIKARINEEDITGAAIEYCEIVNNLCKEKMLKNKILVEIKDSQESVKLYREKKTKSREKLNIVKKMEYHPELIDIEVFNFSDISFPNKKDFSNDIIKNYDSRVAKYIPLLLYDDLQECMIQNITLLEKNEIELLCPSFLLENNVIILLSSEKIEDNDLDKYNWLSDLNEVNIEGVLNSITHIK
;
A
#
# COMPACT_ATOMS: atom_id res chain seq x y z
N MET A 1 7.44 -10.29 -20.35
CA MET A 1 6.57 -10.17 -21.54
C MET A 1 5.71 -8.92 -21.40
N PHE A 2 6.36 -7.76 -21.39
CA PHE A 2 5.74 -6.44 -21.54
C PHE A 2 6.80 -5.60 -22.28
N GLN A 3 6.60 -5.39 -23.57
CA GLN A 3 7.42 -4.49 -24.36
C GLN A 3 6.72 -3.13 -24.26
N THR A 4 7.35 -2.18 -23.56
CA THR A 4 6.79 -0.87 -23.23
C THR A 4 6.87 0.07 -24.42
N ASP A 5 5.86 0.03 -25.28
CA ASP A 5 5.43 1.25 -25.96
C ASP A 5 4.54 2.02 -24.98
N LYS A 6 5.01 3.16 -24.49
CA LYS A 6 4.29 4.04 -23.55
C LYS A 6 3.00 4.57 -24.19
N ALA A 7 1.94 3.78 -24.16
CA ALA A 7 0.59 4.27 -24.30
C ALA A 7 0.21 4.94 -22.96
N HIS A 8 0.11 6.27 -22.96
CA HIS A 8 -0.51 6.99 -21.85
C HIS A 8 -1.98 6.60 -21.76
N TYR A 9 -2.29 5.54 -20.98
CA TYR A 9 -3.65 5.22 -20.60
C TYR A 9 -4.19 6.35 -19.72
N LYS A 10 -4.91 7.30 -20.33
CA LYS A 10 -5.71 8.27 -19.58
C LYS A 10 -6.91 7.52 -19.00
N PHE A 11 -6.76 6.99 -17.79
CA PHE A 11 -7.88 6.49 -17.01
C PHE A 11 -8.81 7.68 -16.70
N LYS A 12 -10.10 7.56 -16.99
CA LYS A 12 -11.09 8.49 -16.46
C LYS A 12 -11.17 8.25 -14.96
N THR A 13 -10.77 9.22 -14.15
CA THR A 13 -11.10 9.25 -12.72
C THR A 13 -12.59 9.44 -12.58
N TYR A 14 -13.30 8.41 -12.12
CA TYR A 14 -14.75 8.45 -11.93
C TYR A 14 -15.07 9.13 -10.60
N ARG A 15 -16.12 9.96 -10.56
CA ARG A 15 -16.65 10.56 -9.31
C ARG A 15 -17.02 9.53 -8.24
N SER A 16 -17.16 8.25 -8.62
CA SER A 16 -17.52 7.11 -7.77
C SER A 16 -16.34 6.22 -7.37
N ASP A 17 -15.09 6.62 -7.65
CA ASP A 17 -13.90 5.85 -7.29
C ASP A 17 -13.62 5.91 -5.78
N ALA A 18 -13.73 4.76 -5.12
CA ALA A 18 -13.53 4.59 -3.68
C ALA A 18 -12.10 4.92 -3.21
N SER A 19 -11.17 4.99 -4.16
CA SER A 19 -9.77 5.29 -3.93
C SER A 19 -9.05 4.49 -2.84
N PRO A 20 -9.11 3.15 -2.90
CA PRO A 20 -8.27 2.31 -2.07
C PRO A 20 -6.78 2.54 -2.33
N PHE A 21 -6.00 2.46 -1.26
CA PHE A 21 -4.54 2.40 -1.28
C PHE A 21 -4.05 1.61 -0.07
N PHE A 22 -2.83 1.10 -0.14
CA PHE A 22 -2.16 0.41 0.96
C PHE A 22 -0.72 0.90 1.08
N PHE A 23 0.01 0.40 2.07
CA PHE A 23 1.44 0.68 2.18
C PHE A 23 2.25 -0.60 2.08
N PHE A 24 3.28 -0.64 1.24
CA PHE A 24 4.23 -1.76 1.20
C PHE A 24 5.57 -1.33 1.82
N ILE A 25 6.44 -2.31 2.09
CA ILE A 25 7.79 -2.06 2.57
C ILE A 25 8.75 -2.17 1.38
N ASP A 26 9.32 -1.05 0.98
CA ASP A 26 10.36 -1.00 -0.04
C ASP A 26 11.73 -1.34 0.58
N ILE A 27 12.68 -1.75 -0.26
CA ILE A 27 14.04 -2.10 0.14
C ILE A 27 15.05 -1.02 -0.20
N TYR A 28 14.68 -0.06 -1.07
CA TYR A 28 15.56 1.02 -1.49
C TYR A 28 15.16 2.37 -0.90
N PRO A 29 16.14 3.24 -0.61
CA PRO A 29 15.86 4.61 -0.23
C PRO A 29 15.24 5.36 -1.41
N VAL A 30 14.51 6.43 -1.11
CA VAL A 30 14.01 7.35 -2.13
C VAL A 30 15.18 7.89 -2.97
N ASP A 31 15.13 7.71 -4.29
CA ASP A 31 16.15 8.24 -5.20
C ASP A 31 16.08 9.77 -5.23
N LEU A 32 17.03 10.41 -4.55
CA LEU A 32 17.09 11.86 -4.45
C LEU A 32 17.40 12.55 -5.80
N LYS A 33 17.91 11.82 -6.80
CA LYS A 33 18.28 12.38 -8.11
C LYS A 33 17.07 12.81 -8.93
N ILE A 34 15.87 12.33 -8.61
CA ILE A 34 14.64 12.68 -9.32
C ILE A 34 14.08 14.05 -8.91
N PHE A 35 14.62 14.67 -7.86
CA PHE A 35 14.15 15.96 -7.35
C PHE A 35 15.06 17.10 -7.81
N GLU A 36 14.53 17.98 -8.64
CA GLU A 36 15.31 19.05 -9.30
C GLU A 36 15.41 20.33 -8.46
N THR A 37 14.43 20.60 -7.58
CA THR A 37 14.41 21.85 -6.81
C THR A 37 15.02 21.67 -5.41
N PRO A 38 15.75 22.67 -4.87
CA PRO A 38 16.34 22.58 -3.54
C PRO A 38 15.33 22.21 -2.45
N HIS A 39 14.13 22.79 -2.53
CA HIS A 39 13.07 22.52 -1.57
C HIS A 39 12.52 21.09 -1.70
N SER A 40 12.22 20.60 -2.92
CA SER A 40 11.76 19.22 -3.09
C SER A 40 12.82 18.19 -2.66
N LEU A 41 14.10 18.50 -2.87
CA LEU A 41 15.21 17.70 -2.37
C LEU A 41 15.28 17.71 -0.82
N ALA A 42 15.04 18.85 -0.18
CA ALA A 42 15.01 18.96 1.27
C ALA A 42 13.86 18.13 1.89
N LEU A 43 12.67 18.19 1.28
CA LEU A 43 11.53 17.34 1.66
C LEU A 43 11.84 15.85 1.45
N ALA A 44 12.36 15.48 0.28
CA ALA A 44 12.68 14.09 -0.04
C ALA A 44 13.77 13.50 0.88
N LYS A 45 14.72 14.32 1.35
CA LYS A 45 15.72 13.90 2.34
C LYS A 45 15.10 13.49 3.67
N HIS A 46 13.97 14.08 4.07
CA HIS A 46 13.30 13.74 5.33
C HIS A 46 12.76 12.32 5.31
N ILE A 47 12.17 11.93 4.17
CA ILE A 47 11.56 10.61 3.98
C ILE A 47 12.48 9.58 3.32
N LYS A 48 13.74 9.94 3.03
CA LYS A 48 14.68 9.13 2.26
C LYS A 48 14.79 7.69 2.78
N ASN A 49 14.87 7.55 4.10
CA ASN A 49 15.15 6.29 4.77
C ASN A 49 13.88 5.58 5.28
N ASN A 50 12.70 6.17 5.09
CA ASN A 50 11.44 5.56 5.48
C ASN A 50 10.99 4.56 4.39
N PRO A 51 11.03 3.24 4.65
CA PRO A 51 10.72 2.22 3.63
C PRO A 51 9.21 2.07 3.36
N ILE A 52 8.33 2.69 4.15
CA ILE A 52 6.88 2.41 4.08
C ILE A 52 6.24 3.28 2.99
N MET A 53 6.01 2.70 1.82
CA MET A 53 5.61 3.44 0.63
C MET A 53 4.11 3.25 0.31
N PRO A 54 3.36 4.34 0.04
CA PRO A 54 1.96 4.24 -0.38
C PRO A 54 1.82 3.71 -1.80
N LEU A 55 0.85 2.83 -2.02
CA LEU A 55 0.51 2.28 -3.32
C LEU A 55 -1.02 2.18 -3.54
N PRO A 56 -1.57 2.82 -4.58
CA PRO A 56 -0.93 3.88 -5.36
C PRO A 56 -0.68 5.12 -4.49
N MET A 57 0.25 5.96 -4.92
CA MET A 57 0.57 7.22 -4.25
C MET A 57 -0.53 8.27 -4.52
N ARG A 58 -1.65 8.20 -3.80
CA ARG A 58 -2.89 9.02 -3.95
C ARG A 58 -2.75 10.48 -3.51
N VAL A 59 -1.72 11.15 -4.00
CA VAL A 59 -1.43 12.57 -3.67
C VAL A 59 -2.55 13.51 -4.10
N ASP A 60 -3.30 13.16 -5.16
CA ASP A 60 -4.44 13.92 -5.65
C ASP A 60 -5.56 14.01 -4.61
N ARG A 61 -5.84 12.90 -3.92
CA ARG A 61 -6.88 12.82 -2.90
C ARG A 61 -6.53 13.64 -1.67
N VAL A 62 -5.30 13.50 -1.19
CA VAL A 62 -4.77 14.30 -0.08
C VAL A 62 -4.80 15.79 -0.41
N PHE A 63 -4.31 16.19 -1.58
CA PHE A 63 -4.24 17.58 -1.99
C PHE A 63 -5.63 18.24 -2.06
N ASN A 64 -6.66 17.49 -2.47
CA ASN A 64 -8.03 17.97 -2.61
C ASN A 64 -8.88 17.83 -1.34
N GLY A 65 -8.40 17.12 -0.31
CA GLY A 65 -9.18 16.81 0.90
C GLY A 65 -10.24 15.70 0.67
N GLU A 66 -10.06 14.87 -0.35
CA GLU A 66 -11.05 13.86 -0.75
C GLU A 66 -10.77 12.52 -0.11
N SER A 67 -11.77 11.88 0.50
CA SER A 67 -11.62 10.59 1.19
C SER A 67 -10.91 9.51 0.37
N SER A 68 -10.13 8.66 1.03
CA SER A 68 -9.56 7.43 0.47
C SER A 68 -9.81 6.25 1.42
N ILE A 69 -9.69 5.03 0.90
CA ILE A 69 -9.82 3.82 1.71
C ILE A 69 -8.43 3.26 1.95
N ILE A 70 -8.07 3.10 3.22
CA ILE A 70 -6.83 2.40 3.58
C ILE A 70 -7.15 0.91 3.60
N ILE A 71 -6.50 0.15 2.74
CA ILE A 71 -6.54 -1.31 2.76
C ILE A 71 -5.69 -1.77 3.93
N ARG A 72 -6.25 -2.64 4.77
CA ARG A 72 -5.62 -3.13 5.99
C ARG A 72 -5.72 -4.65 6.03
N PRO A 73 -4.71 -5.38 6.52
CA PRO A 73 -4.85 -6.79 6.82
C PRO A 73 -6.05 -7.04 7.75
N ASN A 74 -6.75 -8.16 7.57
CA ASN A 74 -7.89 -8.54 8.41
C ASN A 74 -7.48 -9.26 9.71
N SER A 75 -6.19 -9.53 9.88
CA SER A 75 -5.60 -10.18 11.06
C SER A 75 -4.26 -9.54 11.40
N PRO A 76 -3.75 -9.74 12.64
CA PRO A 76 -2.37 -9.43 12.95
C PRO A 76 -1.42 -10.07 11.93
N VAL A 77 -0.36 -9.34 11.58
CA VAL A 77 0.64 -9.78 10.60
C VAL A 77 1.90 -10.16 11.36
N SER A 78 2.10 -11.47 11.54
CA SER A 78 3.25 -12.01 12.25
C SER A 78 3.90 -13.18 11.49
N PHE A 79 5.16 -13.45 11.84
CA PHE A 79 5.93 -14.56 11.31
C PHE A 79 6.95 -15.07 12.35
N PRO A 80 7.04 -16.38 12.60
CA PRO A 80 8.07 -16.94 13.50
C PRO A 80 9.44 -16.90 12.83
N LEU A 81 10.38 -16.13 13.38
CA LEU A 81 11.73 -16.01 12.81
C LEU A 81 12.59 -17.24 13.13
N ASN A 82 12.41 -17.79 14.34
CA ASN A 82 13.00 -19.01 14.85
C ASN A 82 12.13 -19.59 15.99
N GLU A 83 12.61 -20.63 16.67
CA GLU A 83 11.87 -21.29 17.77
C GLU A 83 11.50 -20.34 18.92
N SER A 84 12.30 -19.29 19.15
CA SER A 84 12.21 -18.39 20.30
C SER A 84 11.62 -17.01 20.00
N ILE A 85 11.53 -16.60 18.73
CA ILE A 85 11.21 -15.23 18.32
C ILE A 85 10.06 -15.21 17.30
N LEU A 86 9.01 -14.49 17.65
CA LEU A 86 7.94 -14.08 16.74
C LEU A 86 8.11 -12.61 16.36
N ALA A 87 8.20 -12.31 15.06
CA ALA A 87 8.09 -10.94 14.57
C ALA A 87 6.63 -10.62 14.30
N ILE A 88 6.20 -9.40 14.67
CA ILE A 88 4.86 -8.90 14.38
C ILE A 88 4.93 -7.43 13.94
N ILE A 89 4.10 -7.05 12.97
CA ILE A 89 3.97 -5.65 12.57
C ILE A 89 2.97 -4.96 13.49
N ASN A 90 3.39 -3.83 14.05
CA ASN A 90 2.55 -2.93 14.81
C ASN A 90 1.81 -1.97 13.85
N PRO A 91 0.47 -2.05 13.74
CA PRO A 91 -0.28 -1.29 12.74
C PRO A 91 -0.15 0.23 12.85
N ILE A 92 -0.17 0.78 14.06
CA ILE A 92 -0.16 2.24 14.29
C ILE A 92 1.11 2.90 13.76
N PRO A 93 2.34 2.54 14.21
CA PRO A 93 3.56 3.13 13.68
C PRO A 93 3.78 2.80 12.19
N PHE A 94 3.33 1.64 11.72
CA PHE A 94 3.36 1.30 10.30
C PHE A 94 2.55 2.30 9.46
N ILE A 95 1.29 2.52 9.84
CA ILE A 95 0.38 3.45 9.16
C ILE A 95 0.88 4.89 9.31
N GLN A 96 1.36 5.29 10.48
CA GLN A 96 1.93 6.62 10.73
C GLN A 96 3.03 6.97 9.73
N LEU A 97 4.02 6.09 9.58
CA LEU A 97 5.14 6.30 8.65
C LEU A 97 4.71 6.26 7.19
N GLY A 98 3.74 5.41 6.83
CA GLY A 98 3.17 5.40 5.49
C GLY A 98 2.46 6.70 5.14
N ILE A 99 1.65 7.23 6.07
CA ILE A 99 0.97 8.51 5.92
C ILE A 99 1.96 9.66 5.86
N GLU A 100 3.02 9.62 6.68
CA GLU A 100 4.10 10.58 6.61
C GLU A 100 4.68 10.66 5.20
N ASN A 101 5.11 9.53 4.64
CA ASN A 101 5.60 9.47 3.25
C ASN A 101 4.57 10.03 2.26
N LEU A 102 3.29 9.66 2.39
CA LEU A 102 2.23 10.16 1.51
C LEU A 102 2.06 11.69 1.58
N LEU A 103 2.10 12.29 2.79
CA LEU A 103 1.98 13.73 2.98
C LEU A 103 3.18 14.49 2.39
N PHE A 104 4.40 13.98 2.63
CA PHE A 104 5.61 14.54 2.03
C PHE A 104 5.61 14.46 0.51
N PHE A 105 5.25 13.31 -0.06
CA PHE A 105 5.11 13.18 -1.52
C PHE A 105 4.00 14.07 -2.08
N THR A 106 2.93 14.31 -1.31
CA THR A 106 1.88 15.24 -1.71
C THR A 106 2.41 16.67 -1.82
N GLU A 107 3.15 17.15 -0.81
CA GLU A 107 3.77 18.48 -0.86
C GLU A 107 4.76 18.60 -2.02
N ILE A 108 5.64 17.60 -2.20
CA ILE A 108 6.62 17.62 -3.29
C ILE A 108 5.91 17.69 -4.64
N ARG A 109 4.89 16.85 -4.86
CA ARG A 109 4.15 16.80 -6.13
C ARG A 109 3.33 18.05 -6.36
N SER A 110 2.68 18.60 -5.32
CA SER A 110 1.88 19.82 -5.45
C SER A 110 2.74 21.01 -5.85
N GLN A 111 3.94 21.13 -5.27
CA GLN A 111 4.87 22.18 -5.66
C GLN A 111 5.38 21.99 -7.09
N GLN A 112 5.83 20.78 -7.44
CA GLN A 112 6.39 20.51 -8.77
C GLN A 112 5.36 20.66 -9.91
N ARG A 113 4.10 20.25 -9.68
CA ARG A 113 3.07 20.21 -10.74
C ARG A 113 2.13 21.39 -10.73
N LEU A 114 1.81 21.93 -9.56
CA LEU A 114 0.77 22.95 -9.38
C LEU A 114 1.34 24.28 -8.89
N LEU A 115 2.63 24.35 -8.55
CA LEU A 115 3.27 25.52 -7.94
C LEU A 115 2.52 26.00 -6.69
N ARG A 116 2.01 25.04 -5.90
CA ARG A 116 1.22 25.28 -4.69
C ARG A 116 1.65 24.31 -3.59
N SER A 117 1.65 24.77 -2.36
CA SER A 117 1.79 23.90 -1.19
C SER A 117 0.46 23.25 -0.81
N LEU A 118 0.56 22.08 -0.21
CA LEU A 118 -0.50 21.39 0.50
C LEU A 118 -0.99 22.29 1.64
N LYS A 119 -2.30 22.52 1.68
CA LYS A 119 -2.92 23.24 2.78
C LYS A 119 -3.14 22.29 3.94
N LYS A 120 -2.74 22.69 5.17
CA LYS A 120 -2.99 21.93 6.40
C LYS A 120 -4.45 21.47 6.52
N GLN A 121 -5.39 22.40 6.33
CA GLN A 121 -6.82 22.12 6.32
C GLN A 121 -7.23 20.98 5.36
N LYS A 122 -6.61 20.89 4.18
CA LYS A 122 -6.95 19.87 3.18
C LYS A 122 -6.46 18.49 3.55
N ALA A 123 -5.25 18.41 4.12
CA ALA A 123 -4.73 17.16 4.66
C ALA A 123 -5.53 16.66 5.87
N GLU A 124 -5.93 17.57 6.76
CA GLU A 124 -6.81 17.26 7.90
C GLU A 124 -8.18 16.77 7.42
N GLU A 125 -8.82 17.49 6.49
CA GLU A 125 -10.09 17.09 5.87
C GLU A 125 -9.99 15.69 5.23
N TRP A 126 -8.91 15.42 4.48
CA TRP A 126 -8.66 14.10 3.92
C TRP A 126 -8.60 13.02 5.00
N TRP A 127 -7.85 13.26 6.08
CA TRP A 127 -7.63 12.27 7.13
C TRP A 127 -8.93 11.95 7.88
N GLU A 128 -9.65 12.98 8.31
CA GLU A 128 -10.93 12.85 9.01
C GLU A 128 -11.94 12.07 8.18
N ASN A 129 -11.98 12.31 6.87
CA ASN A 129 -12.86 11.60 5.96
C ASN A 129 -12.38 10.18 5.59
N SER A 130 -11.13 9.81 5.88
CA SER A 130 -10.54 8.52 5.47
C SER A 130 -10.39 7.53 6.63
N ARG A 131 -10.05 8.01 7.83
CA ARG A 131 -9.72 7.15 8.99
C ARG A 131 -10.87 6.25 9.44
N TYR A 132 -12.10 6.70 9.23
CA TYR A 132 -13.33 5.99 9.57
C TYR A 132 -13.91 5.14 8.44
N LEU A 133 -13.31 5.18 7.25
CA LEU A 133 -13.78 4.37 6.13
C LEU A 133 -13.18 2.97 6.18
N TYR A 134 -14.04 1.99 5.94
CA TYR A 134 -13.65 0.60 5.73
C TYR A 134 -14.24 0.13 4.40
N GLY A 135 -13.37 -0.37 3.52
CA GLY A 135 -13.79 -1.04 2.29
C GLY A 135 -13.68 -2.54 2.48
N ASN A 136 -14.75 -3.29 2.26
CA ASN A 136 -14.72 -4.76 2.28
C ASN A 136 -13.92 -5.27 1.07
N LEU A 137 -12.64 -5.52 1.29
CA LEU A 137 -11.65 -5.87 0.27
C LEU A 137 -10.95 -7.19 0.60
N ARG A 138 -11.66 -8.14 1.22
CA ARG A 138 -11.13 -9.36 1.83
C ARG A 138 -9.97 -10.03 1.08
N GLN A 139 -10.13 -10.30 -0.21
CA GLN A 139 -9.05 -10.94 -1.00
C GLN A 139 -7.79 -10.09 -1.11
N ILE A 140 -7.93 -8.76 -1.21
CA ILE A 140 -6.79 -7.81 -1.24
C ILE A 140 -6.18 -7.66 0.15
N GLU A 141 -6.99 -7.67 1.21
CA GLU A 141 -6.50 -7.64 2.60
C GLU A 141 -5.64 -8.88 2.91
N GLU A 142 -6.05 -10.05 2.42
CA GLU A 142 -5.28 -11.31 2.51
C GLU A 142 -3.99 -11.25 1.69
N ASP A 143 -4.05 -10.76 0.44
CA ASP A 143 -2.87 -10.58 -0.40
C ASP A 143 -1.88 -9.58 0.25
N PHE A 144 -2.40 -8.49 0.82
CA PHE A 144 -1.58 -7.49 1.51
C PHE A 144 -0.90 -8.08 2.77
N SER A 145 -1.62 -8.88 3.55
CA SER A 145 -1.04 -9.64 4.67
C SER A 145 0.11 -10.54 4.18
N ALA A 146 -0.05 -11.21 3.03
CA ALA A 146 1.00 -12.05 2.45
C ALA A 146 2.24 -11.24 2.03
N PHE A 147 2.07 -10.05 1.44
CA PHE A 147 3.20 -9.18 1.08
C PHE A 147 4.01 -8.75 2.30
N LEU A 148 3.33 -8.34 3.37
CA LEU A 148 3.99 -7.96 4.62
C LEU A 148 4.66 -9.14 5.32
N LYS A 149 4.02 -10.33 5.33
CA LYS A 149 4.63 -11.56 5.84
C LYS A 149 5.88 -11.96 5.07
N ALA A 150 5.89 -11.75 3.75
CA ALA A 150 7.07 -12.01 2.94
C ALA A 150 8.27 -11.19 3.43
N TYR A 151 8.09 -9.91 3.78
CA TYR A 151 9.16 -9.08 4.33
C TYR A 151 9.65 -9.58 5.70
N LEU A 152 8.75 -10.01 6.58
CA LEU A 152 9.13 -10.60 7.88
C LEU A 152 9.92 -11.90 7.70
N TYR A 153 9.42 -12.79 6.84
CA TYR A 153 9.98 -14.11 6.56
C TYR A 153 11.39 -14.05 5.95
N THR A 154 11.66 -13.03 5.14
CA THR A 154 12.92 -12.89 4.40
C THR A 154 13.85 -11.90 5.10
N ILE A 155 13.61 -10.61 4.94
CA ILE A 155 14.54 -9.54 5.32
C ILE A 155 14.72 -9.44 6.83
N ILE A 156 13.64 -9.47 7.61
CA ILE A 156 13.75 -9.40 9.07
C ILE A 156 14.39 -10.66 9.63
N LYS A 157 14.00 -11.84 9.15
CA LYS A 157 14.61 -13.10 9.53
C LYS A 157 16.12 -13.08 9.27
N ALA A 158 16.54 -12.68 8.07
CA ALA A 158 17.95 -12.57 7.71
C ALA A 158 18.67 -11.55 8.62
N ARG A 159 18.05 -10.42 8.94
CA ARG A 159 18.62 -9.42 9.84
C ARG A 159 18.87 -9.95 11.26
N ILE A 160 17.94 -10.75 11.79
CA ILE A 160 18.01 -11.30 13.15
C ILE A 160 18.98 -12.48 13.23
N ASN A 161 19.05 -13.30 12.18
CA ASN A 161 19.95 -14.44 12.10
C ASN A 161 21.35 -14.09 11.56
N GLU A 162 21.61 -12.81 11.28
CA GLU A 162 22.86 -12.32 10.67
C GLU A 162 23.20 -13.00 9.32
N GLU A 163 22.18 -13.26 8.52
CA GLU A 163 22.27 -13.85 7.18
C GLU A 163 22.45 -12.77 6.09
N ASP A 164 22.63 -13.20 4.84
CA ASP A 164 22.80 -12.31 3.68
C ASP A 164 21.52 -11.51 3.38
N ILE A 165 21.56 -10.21 3.71
CA ILE A 165 20.45 -9.28 3.46
C ILE A 165 20.18 -9.08 1.96
N THR A 166 21.20 -9.13 1.10
CA THR A 166 21.02 -8.93 -0.33
C THR A 166 20.27 -10.12 -0.94
N GLY A 167 20.68 -11.34 -0.62
CA GLY A 167 19.96 -12.56 -0.98
C GLY A 167 18.51 -12.57 -0.46
N ALA A 168 18.31 -12.17 0.80
CA ALA A 168 16.96 -12.06 1.37
C ALA A 168 16.09 -10.99 0.68
N ALA A 169 16.68 -9.88 0.24
CA ALA A 169 15.99 -8.84 -0.52
C ALA A 169 15.57 -9.33 -1.93
N ILE A 170 16.40 -10.14 -2.59
CA ILE A 170 16.04 -10.80 -3.85
C ILE A 170 14.84 -11.74 -3.62
N GLU A 171 14.93 -12.61 -2.60
CA GLU A 171 13.84 -13.54 -2.27
C GLU A 171 12.53 -12.81 -1.95
N TYR A 172 12.59 -11.72 -1.18
CA TYR A 172 11.43 -10.86 -0.90
C TYR A 172 10.77 -10.36 -2.19
N CYS A 173 11.55 -9.74 -3.08
CA CYS A 173 11.03 -9.19 -4.32
C CYS A 173 10.48 -10.29 -5.24
N GLU A 174 11.11 -11.46 -5.30
CA GLU A 174 10.63 -12.60 -6.09
C GLU A 174 9.29 -13.13 -5.56
N ILE A 175 9.13 -13.28 -4.24
CA ILE A 175 7.88 -13.74 -3.63
C ILE A 175 6.75 -12.77 -3.99
N VAL A 176 6.94 -11.46 -3.77
CA VAL A 176 5.89 -10.45 -4.04
C VAL A 176 5.59 -10.35 -5.54
N ASN A 177 6.61 -10.36 -6.40
CA ASN A 177 6.45 -10.39 -7.86
C ASN A 177 5.63 -11.61 -8.30
N ASN A 178 5.95 -12.80 -7.79
CA ASN A 178 5.25 -14.04 -8.15
C ASN A 178 3.79 -14.01 -7.69
N LEU A 179 3.50 -13.54 -6.47
CA LEU A 179 2.13 -13.37 -5.97
C LEU A 179 1.31 -12.43 -6.88
N CYS A 180 1.87 -11.28 -7.24
CA CYS A 180 1.22 -10.31 -8.15
C CYS A 180 1.00 -10.92 -9.54
N LYS A 181 2.03 -11.57 -10.09
CA LYS A 181 1.99 -12.22 -11.40
C LYS A 181 0.92 -13.30 -11.46
N GLU A 182 0.87 -14.17 -10.45
CA GLU A 182 -0.15 -15.21 -10.37
C GLU A 182 -1.56 -14.62 -10.30
N LYS A 183 -1.76 -13.56 -9.50
CA LYS A 183 -3.06 -12.90 -9.38
C LYS A 183 -3.52 -12.31 -10.71
N MET A 184 -2.62 -11.62 -11.41
CA MET A 184 -2.89 -11.06 -12.73
C MET A 184 -3.14 -12.15 -13.79
N LEU A 185 -2.36 -13.24 -13.80
CA LEU A 185 -2.57 -14.37 -14.70
C LEU A 185 -3.91 -15.09 -14.47
N LYS A 186 -4.33 -15.22 -13.21
CA LYS A 186 -5.65 -15.76 -12.86
C LYS A 186 -6.79 -14.85 -13.35
N ASN A 187 -6.52 -13.54 -13.52
CA ASN A 187 -7.45 -12.50 -13.97
C ASN A 187 -8.81 -12.58 -13.26
N LYS A 188 -8.77 -12.83 -11.95
CA LYS A 188 -9.94 -12.99 -11.09
C LYS A 188 -9.65 -12.45 -9.71
N ILE A 189 -10.65 -11.82 -9.13
CA ILE A 189 -10.65 -11.35 -7.75
C ILE A 189 -12.01 -11.64 -7.13
N LEU A 190 -12.01 -12.04 -5.86
CA LEU A 190 -13.23 -12.24 -5.09
C LEU A 190 -13.65 -10.89 -4.50
N VAL A 191 -14.89 -10.49 -4.76
CA VAL A 191 -15.53 -9.31 -4.16
C VAL A 191 -16.72 -9.76 -3.32
N GLU A 192 -16.97 -9.04 -2.23
CA GLU A 192 -18.06 -9.32 -1.31
C GLU A 192 -18.89 -8.05 -1.14
N ILE A 193 -20.18 -8.16 -1.48
CA ILE A 193 -21.14 -7.04 -1.43
C ILE A 193 -22.43 -7.57 -0.85
N LYS A 194 -22.87 -7.04 0.30
CA LYS A 194 -24.13 -7.44 0.95
C LYS A 194 -24.27 -8.97 1.08
N ASP A 195 -23.23 -9.61 1.59
CA ASP A 195 -23.11 -11.08 1.76
C ASP A 195 -23.11 -11.91 0.47
N SER A 196 -23.12 -11.27 -0.70
CA SER A 196 -22.93 -11.93 -1.97
C SER A 196 -21.46 -11.91 -2.35
N GLN A 197 -20.87 -13.09 -2.51
CA GLN A 197 -19.52 -13.25 -3.01
C GLN A 197 -19.55 -13.53 -4.52
N GLU A 198 -18.82 -12.72 -5.28
CA GLU A 198 -18.68 -12.88 -6.72
C GLU A 198 -17.19 -12.90 -7.11
N SER A 199 -16.82 -13.78 -8.04
CA SER A 199 -15.51 -13.73 -8.68
C SER A 199 -15.60 -12.89 -9.96
N VAL A 200 -15.01 -11.71 -9.91
CA VAL A 200 -15.00 -10.74 -11.02
C VAL A 200 -13.64 -10.69 -11.68
N LYS A 201 -13.56 -10.23 -12.93
CA LYS A 201 -12.30 -10.11 -13.67
C LYS A 201 -11.52 -8.87 -13.26
N LEU A 202 -10.19 -8.96 -13.26
CA LEU A 202 -9.30 -7.82 -13.06
C LEU A 202 -9.20 -6.95 -14.32
N TYR A 203 -9.27 -7.59 -15.49
CA TYR A 203 -9.24 -6.94 -16.80
C TYR A 203 -10.00 -7.75 -17.85
N ARG A 204 -10.37 -7.08 -18.94
CA ARG A 204 -10.88 -7.72 -20.17
C ARG A 204 -9.85 -7.65 -21.29
N GLU A 205 -9.85 -8.69 -22.11
CA GLU A 205 -9.05 -8.79 -23.32
C GLU A 205 -9.85 -8.29 -24.52
N LYS A 206 -9.28 -7.38 -25.30
CA LYS A 206 -9.88 -6.87 -26.53
C LYS A 206 -8.92 -7.08 -27.69
N LYS A 207 -9.36 -7.79 -28.72
CA LYS A 207 -8.61 -7.91 -29.98
C LYS A 207 -8.79 -6.63 -30.79
N THR A 208 -7.71 -5.87 -30.97
CA THR A 208 -7.69 -4.67 -31.80
C THR A 208 -6.86 -4.92 -33.06
N LYS A 209 -7.19 -4.19 -34.12
CA LYS A 209 -6.42 -4.18 -35.36
C LYS A 209 -5.66 -2.85 -35.38
N SER A 210 -4.34 -2.88 -35.26
CA SER A 210 -3.50 -1.72 -35.46
C SER A 210 -2.83 -1.82 -36.83
N ARG A 211 -2.61 -0.67 -37.48
CA ARG A 211 -1.85 -0.60 -38.73
C ARG A 211 -0.41 -0.28 -38.38
N GLU A 212 0.49 -1.23 -38.57
CA GLU A 212 1.93 -1.02 -38.41
C GLU A 212 2.57 -0.98 -39.78
N LYS A 213 3.07 0.19 -40.17
CA LYS A 213 3.52 0.48 -41.54
C LYS A 213 2.39 0.20 -42.55
N LEU A 214 2.57 -0.81 -43.41
CA LEU A 214 1.60 -1.23 -44.43
C LEU A 214 0.77 -2.46 -44.04
N ASN A 215 1.07 -3.10 -42.90
CA ASN A 215 0.42 -4.35 -42.48
C ASN A 215 -0.62 -4.08 -41.37
N ILE A 216 -1.73 -4.80 -41.43
CA ILE A 216 -2.71 -4.85 -40.34
C ILE A 216 -2.26 -5.94 -39.37
N VAL A 217 -1.81 -5.53 -38.19
CA VAL A 217 -1.43 -6.44 -37.11
C VAL A 217 -2.62 -6.55 -36.16
N LYS A 218 -2.96 -7.79 -35.78
CA LYS A 218 -3.93 -8.04 -34.71
C LYS A 218 -3.16 -8.02 -33.40
N LYS A 219 -3.47 -7.08 -32.51
CA LYS A 219 -2.92 -7.03 -31.15
C LYS A 219 -4.02 -7.33 -30.13
N MET A 220 -3.61 -7.89 -29.00
CA MET A 220 -4.46 -8.06 -27.84
C MET A 220 -4.20 -6.89 -26.90
N GLU A 221 -5.23 -6.15 -26.55
CA GLU A 221 -5.19 -5.08 -25.56
C GLU A 221 -5.87 -5.56 -24.28
N TYR A 222 -5.25 -5.23 -23.14
CA TYR A 222 -5.80 -5.50 -21.82
C TYR A 222 -6.39 -4.21 -21.26
N HIS A 223 -7.65 -4.25 -20.82
CA HIS A 223 -8.33 -3.10 -20.23
C HIS A 223 -8.73 -3.43 -18.79
N PRO A 224 -8.23 -2.70 -17.79
CA PRO A 224 -8.62 -2.90 -16.40
C PRO A 224 -10.14 -2.79 -16.23
N GLU A 225 -10.71 -3.65 -15.38
CA GLU A 225 -12.12 -3.64 -15.04
C GLU A 225 -12.38 -2.84 -13.77
N LEU A 226 -13.53 -2.17 -13.73
CA LEU A 226 -14.02 -1.53 -12.51
C LEU A 226 -14.91 -2.51 -11.76
N ILE A 227 -14.52 -2.81 -10.53
CA ILE A 227 -15.27 -3.67 -9.63
C ILE A 227 -16.06 -2.83 -8.64
N ASP A 228 -17.18 -3.37 -8.19
CA ASP A 228 -17.92 -2.83 -7.05
C ASP A 228 -17.29 -3.33 -5.75
N ILE A 229 -17.22 -2.43 -4.76
CA ILE A 229 -16.78 -2.74 -3.40
C ILE A 229 -17.77 -2.12 -2.42
N GLU A 230 -17.99 -2.80 -1.30
CA GLU A 230 -18.80 -2.28 -0.21
C GLU A 230 -17.96 -1.40 0.72
N VAL A 231 -18.45 -0.20 1.00
CA VAL A 231 -17.76 0.80 1.82
C VAL A 231 -18.65 1.21 2.98
N PHE A 232 -18.12 1.06 4.18
CA PHE A 232 -18.73 1.47 5.44
C PHE A 232 -18.10 2.77 5.91
N ASN A 233 -18.92 3.65 6.51
CA ASN A 233 -18.43 4.86 7.18
C ASN A 233 -18.80 4.81 8.66
N PHE A 234 -17.78 4.83 9.52
CA PHE A 234 -17.95 4.73 10.96
C PHE A 234 -17.81 6.08 11.70
N SER A 235 -17.87 7.21 10.99
CA SER A 235 -17.69 8.55 11.57
C SER A 235 -18.65 8.84 12.73
N ASP A 236 -19.89 8.34 12.66
CA ASP A 236 -20.96 8.74 13.58
C ASP A 236 -21.03 7.85 14.83
N ILE A 237 -20.33 6.72 14.83
CA ILE A 237 -20.50 5.61 15.78
C ILE A 237 -19.18 5.07 16.35
N SER A 238 -18.05 5.71 16.02
CA SER A 238 -16.68 5.24 16.25
C SER A 238 -16.33 3.95 15.52
N PHE A 239 -15.03 3.73 15.26
CA PHE A 239 -14.59 2.56 14.50
C PHE A 239 -14.88 1.27 15.29
N PRO A 240 -15.56 0.26 14.71
CA PRO A 240 -15.96 -0.94 15.44
C PRO A 240 -14.75 -1.73 15.97
N ASN A 241 -14.94 -2.48 17.05
CA ASN A 241 -13.90 -3.38 17.55
C ASN A 241 -13.83 -4.63 16.69
N LYS A 242 -12.70 -5.35 16.70
CA LYS A 242 -12.51 -6.64 16.00
C LYS A 242 -13.69 -7.62 16.17
N LYS A 243 -14.23 -7.73 17.38
CA LYS A 243 -15.36 -8.64 17.70
C LYS A 243 -16.64 -8.28 16.93
N ASP A 244 -16.79 -7.02 16.54
CA ASP A 244 -17.94 -6.54 15.78
C ASP A 244 -17.83 -6.91 14.30
N PHE A 245 -16.60 -6.99 13.77
CA PHE A 245 -16.32 -7.52 12.42
C PHE A 245 -16.61 -9.02 12.31
N SER A 246 -16.33 -9.81 13.36
CA SER A 246 -16.56 -11.26 13.35
C SER A 246 -18.01 -11.68 13.59
N ASN A 247 -18.83 -10.82 14.18
CA ASN A 247 -20.20 -11.15 14.62
C ASN A 247 -21.29 -10.71 13.64
N ASP A 248 -20.94 -10.39 12.38
CA ASP A 248 -21.88 -9.84 11.39
C ASP A 248 -22.56 -8.52 11.83
N ILE A 249 -22.10 -7.89 12.92
CA ILE A 249 -22.66 -6.63 13.44
C ILE A 249 -22.46 -5.50 12.42
N ILE A 250 -21.42 -5.62 11.61
CA ILE A 250 -21.16 -4.67 10.52
C ILE A 250 -22.31 -4.54 9.52
N LYS A 251 -23.13 -5.58 9.38
CA LYS A 251 -24.31 -5.58 8.51
C LYS A 251 -25.39 -4.59 8.96
N ASN A 252 -25.34 -4.16 10.22
CA ASN A 252 -26.28 -3.17 10.76
C ASN A 252 -25.84 -1.73 10.47
N TYR A 253 -24.66 -1.52 9.88
CA TYR A 253 -24.17 -0.19 9.52
C TYR A 253 -24.51 0.15 8.07
N ASP A 254 -24.79 1.43 7.84
CA ASP A 254 -25.04 1.94 6.50
C ASP A 254 -23.79 1.77 5.63
N SER A 255 -23.95 1.01 4.55
CA SER A 255 -22.93 0.79 3.54
C SER A 255 -23.32 1.44 2.21
N ARG A 256 -22.30 1.83 1.45
CA ARG A 256 -22.47 2.26 0.05
C ARG A 256 -21.62 1.41 -0.87
N VAL A 257 -22.09 1.23 -2.10
CA VAL A 257 -21.30 0.59 -3.15
C VAL A 257 -20.50 1.65 -3.89
N ALA A 258 -19.18 1.43 -3.99
CA ALA A 258 -18.27 2.29 -4.72
C ALA A 258 -17.45 1.48 -5.74
N LYS A 259 -16.89 2.17 -6.75
CA LYS A 259 -16.11 1.52 -7.80
C LYS A 259 -14.62 1.58 -7.50
N TYR A 260 -13.87 0.59 -8.00
CA TYR A 260 -12.43 0.55 -7.85
C TYR A 260 -11.75 -0.29 -8.96
N ILE A 261 -10.45 -0.05 -9.22
CA ILE A 261 -9.63 -0.79 -10.20
C ILE A 261 -8.50 -1.53 -9.45
N PRO A 262 -8.69 -2.81 -9.08
CA PRO A 262 -7.72 -3.60 -8.31
C PRO A 262 -6.44 -3.92 -9.08
N LEU A 263 -6.53 -4.05 -10.40
CA LEU A 263 -5.38 -4.39 -11.24
C LEU A 263 -4.19 -3.43 -11.03
N LEU A 264 -4.46 -2.14 -10.82
CA LEU A 264 -3.41 -1.13 -10.67
C LEU A 264 -2.48 -1.42 -9.47
N LEU A 265 -2.98 -2.00 -8.37
CA LEU A 265 -2.11 -2.36 -7.24
C LEU A 265 -1.12 -3.44 -7.61
N TYR A 266 -1.61 -4.49 -8.26
CA TYR A 266 -0.77 -5.64 -8.60
C TYR A 266 0.22 -5.27 -9.70
N ASP A 267 -0.19 -4.45 -10.66
CA ASP A 267 0.66 -3.96 -11.74
C ASP A 267 1.77 -3.06 -11.19
N ASP A 268 1.41 -2.02 -10.41
CA ASP A 268 2.38 -1.09 -9.82
C ASP A 268 3.35 -1.80 -8.86
N LEU A 269 2.84 -2.72 -8.01
CA LEU A 269 3.69 -3.46 -7.07
C LEU A 269 4.62 -4.43 -7.82
N GLN A 270 4.11 -5.10 -8.87
CA GLN A 270 4.93 -5.98 -9.68
C GLN A 270 6.06 -5.22 -10.37
N GLU A 271 5.75 -4.08 -10.99
CA GLU A 271 6.75 -3.22 -11.65
C GLU A 271 7.84 -2.81 -10.67
N CYS A 272 7.45 -2.39 -9.46
CA CYS A 272 8.38 -2.04 -8.38
C CYS A 272 9.30 -3.22 -8.02
N MET A 273 8.75 -4.42 -7.79
CA MET A 273 9.57 -5.59 -7.45
C MET A 273 10.53 -5.99 -8.58
N ILE A 274 10.10 -5.92 -9.85
CA ILE A 274 10.96 -6.22 -11.01
C ILE A 274 12.10 -5.21 -11.12
N GLN A 275 11.79 -3.92 -10.92
CA GLN A 275 12.80 -2.87 -10.89
C GLN A 275 13.80 -3.11 -9.77
N ASN A 276 13.32 -3.44 -8.57
CA ASN A 276 14.18 -3.72 -7.41
C ASN A 276 15.10 -4.92 -7.65
N ILE A 277 14.61 -6.01 -8.23
CA ILE A 277 15.44 -7.16 -8.63
C ILE A 277 16.55 -6.72 -9.60
N THR A 278 16.19 -5.92 -10.62
CA THR A 278 17.16 -5.43 -11.61
C THR A 278 18.25 -4.57 -10.95
N LEU A 279 17.92 -3.79 -9.91
CA LEU A 279 18.88 -2.98 -9.17
C LEU A 279 19.77 -3.84 -8.25
N LEU A 280 19.19 -4.86 -7.61
CA LEU A 280 19.91 -5.83 -6.77
C LEU A 280 20.97 -6.59 -7.58
N GLU A 281 20.61 -7.06 -8.78
CA GLU A 281 21.52 -7.77 -9.69
C GLU A 281 22.72 -6.91 -10.14
N LYS A 282 22.54 -5.59 -10.21
CA LYS A 282 23.59 -4.64 -10.59
C LYS A 282 24.45 -4.18 -9.40
N ASN A 283 23.97 -4.39 -8.17
CA ASN A 283 24.62 -3.95 -6.94
C ASN A 283 25.00 -2.45 -6.93
N GLU A 284 24.13 -1.61 -7.51
CA GLU A 284 24.40 -0.17 -7.74
C GLU A 284 23.96 0.73 -6.58
N ILE A 285 23.05 0.27 -5.73
CA ILE A 285 22.38 1.08 -4.71
C ILE A 285 22.40 0.35 -3.37
N GLU A 286 22.71 1.09 -2.31
CA GLU A 286 22.68 0.59 -0.93
C GLU A 286 21.23 0.34 -0.48
N LEU A 287 21.00 -0.82 0.15
CA LEU A 287 19.70 -1.19 0.70
C LEU A 287 19.38 -0.42 1.98
N LEU A 288 18.09 -0.21 2.23
CA LEU A 288 17.62 0.29 3.51
C LEU A 288 17.92 -0.73 4.62
N CYS A 289 18.44 -0.23 5.74
CA CYS A 289 18.70 -1.06 6.92
C CYS A 289 17.37 -1.45 7.58
N PRO A 290 17.05 -2.74 7.72
CA PRO A 290 15.79 -3.17 8.35
C PRO A 290 15.68 -2.75 9.82
N SER A 291 16.81 -2.42 10.47
CA SER A 291 16.85 -1.92 11.84
C SER A 291 16.00 -0.65 12.02
N PHE A 292 15.81 0.16 10.97
CA PHE A 292 14.92 1.32 11.02
C PHE A 292 13.51 0.94 11.47
N LEU A 293 12.97 -0.18 10.99
CA LEU A 293 11.62 -0.65 11.34
C LEU A 293 11.56 -1.19 12.78
N LEU A 294 12.64 -1.77 13.28
CA LEU A 294 12.75 -2.23 14.66
C LEU A 294 12.86 -1.04 15.63
N GLU A 295 13.72 -0.08 15.31
CA GLU A 295 13.97 1.14 16.11
C GLU A 295 12.73 2.02 16.22
N ASN A 296 11.90 2.07 15.17
CA ASN A 296 10.65 2.82 15.16
C ASN A 296 9.44 2.02 15.67
N ASN A 297 9.66 0.84 16.27
CA ASN A 297 8.60 -0.05 16.77
C ASN A 297 7.54 -0.45 15.73
N VAL A 298 7.89 -0.36 14.44
CA VAL A 298 7.02 -0.84 13.36
C VAL A 298 6.98 -2.37 13.38
N ILE A 299 8.13 -3.00 13.62
CA ILE A 299 8.25 -4.43 13.77
C ILE A 299 8.71 -4.70 15.20
N ILE A 300 7.94 -5.51 15.91
CA ILE A 300 8.20 -5.88 17.30
C ILE A 300 8.62 -7.35 17.34
N LEU A 301 9.67 -7.63 18.10
CA LEU A 301 10.14 -8.99 18.36
C LEU A 301 9.58 -9.44 19.71
N LEU A 302 8.82 -10.52 19.70
CA LEU A 302 8.20 -11.12 20.87
C LEU A 302 8.82 -12.49 21.14
N SER A 303 8.93 -12.85 22.42
CA SER A 303 9.37 -14.19 22.83
C SER A 303 8.24 -15.19 22.60
N SER A 304 8.43 -16.16 21.71
CA SER A 304 7.41 -17.15 21.31
C SER A 304 6.87 -17.96 22.50
N GLU A 305 7.70 -18.26 23.49
CA GLU A 305 7.34 -19.05 24.68
C GLU A 305 6.32 -18.35 25.61
N LYS A 306 6.10 -17.04 25.42
CA LYS A 306 5.30 -16.19 26.32
C LYS A 306 4.05 -15.61 25.68
N ILE A 307 3.74 -15.98 24.44
CA ILE A 307 2.63 -15.39 23.68
C ILE A 307 1.43 -16.31 23.78
N GLU A 308 0.37 -15.84 24.44
CA GLU A 308 -0.95 -16.42 24.25
C GLU A 308 -1.59 -15.82 22.99
N ASP A 309 -2.50 -16.55 22.33
CA ASP A 309 -3.18 -16.05 21.12
C ASP A 309 -3.89 -14.70 21.36
N ASN A 310 -4.40 -14.48 22.58
CA ASN A 310 -5.02 -13.22 22.98
C ASN A 310 -4.03 -12.04 23.05
N ASP A 311 -2.72 -12.29 23.20
CA ASP A 311 -1.71 -11.23 23.24
C ASP A 311 -1.43 -10.62 21.87
N LEU A 312 -1.82 -11.30 20.77
CA LEU A 312 -1.67 -10.79 19.41
C LEU A 312 -2.80 -9.83 19.02
N ASP A 313 -3.92 -9.84 19.74
CA ASP A 313 -5.09 -9.03 19.43
C ASP A 313 -4.84 -7.52 19.57
N LYS A 314 -3.87 -7.10 20.38
CA LYS A 314 -3.44 -5.69 20.46
C LYS A 314 -2.82 -5.16 19.16
N TYR A 315 -2.40 -6.03 18.25
CA TYR A 315 -1.82 -5.67 16.95
C TYR A 315 -2.82 -5.89 15.82
N ASN A 316 -4.12 -5.80 16.12
CA ASN A 316 -5.15 -5.86 15.12
C ASN A 316 -5.19 -4.56 14.28
N TRP A 317 -5.33 -4.73 12.97
CA TRP A 317 -5.35 -3.65 11.99
C TRP A 317 -6.74 -3.01 11.80
N LEU A 318 -7.80 -3.71 12.22
CA LEU A 318 -9.17 -3.22 12.31
C LEU A 318 -9.36 -2.52 13.66
N SER A 319 -8.61 -1.44 13.83
CA SER A 319 -8.63 -0.58 15.00
C SER A 319 -8.84 0.89 14.59
N ASP A 320 -9.25 1.69 15.57
CA ASP A 320 -9.31 3.14 15.43
C ASP A 320 -7.90 3.69 15.18
N LEU A 321 -7.76 4.60 14.21
CA LEU A 321 -6.51 5.23 13.83
C LEU A 321 -6.30 6.60 14.50
N ASN A 322 -7.02 6.90 15.59
CA ASN A 322 -6.85 8.15 16.36
C ASN A 322 -5.41 8.41 16.84
N GLU A 323 -4.59 7.37 17.00
CA GLU A 323 -3.19 7.51 17.42
C GLU A 323 -2.26 8.05 16.32
N VAL A 324 -2.71 8.09 15.06
CA VAL A 324 -1.96 8.68 13.96
C VAL A 324 -1.91 10.20 14.10
N ASN A 325 -0.71 10.74 14.25
CA ASN A 325 -0.45 12.16 14.45
C ASN A 325 -0.23 12.89 13.10
N ILE A 326 -1.34 13.27 12.45
CA ILE A 326 -1.29 14.08 11.21
C ILE A 326 -0.71 15.47 11.47
N GLU A 327 -1.10 16.11 12.57
CA GLU A 327 -0.67 17.48 12.88
C GLU A 327 0.86 17.57 13.03
N GLY A 328 1.47 16.60 13.71
CA GLY A 328 2.92 16.51 13.86
C GLY A 328 3.65 16.44 12.53
N VAL A 329 3.15 15.63 11.59
CA VAL A 329 3.73 15.52 10.24
C VAL A 329 3.55 16.83 9.45
N LEU A 330 2.37 17.44 9.48
CA LEU A 330 2.14 18.69 8.75
C LEU A 330 3.02 19.82 9.27
N ASN A 331 3.23 19.89 10.59
CA ASN A 331 4.15 20.84 11.18
C ASN A 331 5.59 20.59 10.71
N SER A 332 6.05 19.33 10.63
CA SER A 332 7.41 19.01 10.16
C SER A 332 7.63 19.45 8.70
N ILE A 333 6.64 19.27 7.83
CA ILE A 333 6.70 19.73 6.43
C ILE A 333 6.85 21.25 6.35
N THR A 334 6.06 22.01 7.12
CA THR A 334 6.09 23.49 7.05
C THR A 334 7.40 24.12 7.53
N HIS A 335 8.19 23.40 8.33
CA HIS A 335 9.46 23.88 8.87
C HIS A 335 10.67 23.61 7.96
N ILE A 336 10.49 22.84 6.89
CA ILE A 336 11.54 22.55 5.90
C ILE A 336 11.58 23.72 4.90
N LYS A 337 12.74 24.35 4.76
CA LYS A 337 12.96 25.51 3.88
C LYS A 337 13.63 25.10 2.58
#